data_AF-A0AAW8TCU8-F1
#
_entry.id   AF-A0AAW8TCU8-F1
#
_cell.length_a   1.000
_cell.length_b   1.000
_cell.length_c   1.000
_cell.angle_alpha   90.00
_cell.angle_beta   90.00
_cell.angle_gamma   90.00
#
_symmetry.space_group_name_H-M   'P 1'
#
loop_
_entity.id
_entity.type
_entity.pdbx_description
1 polymer ?
#
loop_
_entity_poly.entity_id
_entity_poly.type
_entity_poly.pdbx_seq_one_letter_code
_entity_poly.pdbx_strand_id
1 'polypeptide(L)'
;MMENHLKKIPGIGEKMAQHLIRAGYPDIQSLKKQVPEEIYLRDCMVQEKNVDLCALYVYRLAVYYAENDGKLPSGKQNWWNWKND
;
A
#
# COMPACT_ATOMS: atom_id res chain seq x y z
N MET A 1 -13.70 -9.87 -15.07
CA MET A 1 -12.78 -9.83 -13.91
C MET A 1 -12.18 -8.45 -13.86
N MET A 2 -12.29 -7.74 -12.74
CA MET A 2 -11.72 -6.40 -12.58
C MET A 2 -10.20 -6.57 -12.55
N GLU A 3 -9.49 -5.94 -13.47
CA GLU A 3 -8.03 -5.98 -13.49
C GLU A 3 -7.52 -5.29 -12.23
N ASN A 4 -6.83 -6.03 -11.34
CA ASN A 4 -6.36 -5.48 -10.07
C ASN A 4 -5.10 -4.61 -10.30
N HIS A 5 -5.32 -3.34 -10.63
CA HIS A 5 -4.24 -2.39 -10.95
C HIS A 5 -3.32 -2.10 -9.77
N LEU A 6 -3.71 -2.41 -8.53
CA LEU A 6 -2.83 -2.27 -7.36
C LEU A 6 -1.54 -3.10 -7.51
N LYS A 7 -1.57 -4.21 -8.24
CA LYS A 7 -0.39 -5.05 -8.51
C LYS A 7 0.65 -4.38 -9.42
N LYS A 8 0.33 -3.21 -10.00
CA LYS A 8 1.30 -2.37 -10.72
C LYS A 8 2.25 -1.65 -9.75
N ILE A 9 1.85 -1.50 -8.48
CA ILE A 9 2.66 -0.88 -7.43
C ILE A 9 3.79 -1.85 -7.03
N PRO A 10 5.07 -1.42 -7.07
CA PRO A 10 6.17 -2.25 -6.61
C PRO A 10 5.99 -2.73 -5.16
N GLY A 11 6.17 -4.04 -4.92
CA GLY A 11 5.99 -4.64 -3.61
C GLY A 11 4.56 -5.09 -3.29
N ILE A 12 3.57 -4.83 -4.16
CA ILE A 12 2.19 -5.30 -3.99
C ILE A 12 1.94 -6.55 -4.83
N GLY A 13 1.95 -7.70 -4.15
CA GLY A 13 1.43 -8.96 -4.68
C GLY A 13 -0.08 -9.13 -4.44
N GLU A 14 -0.63 -10.27 -4.87
CA GLU A 14 -2.06 -10.59 -4.74
C GLU A 14 -2.61 -10.40 -3.32
N LYS A 15 -1.88 -10.90 -2.31
CA LYS A 15 -2.28 -10.81 -0.90
C LYS A 15 -2.37 -9.36 -0.43
N MET A 16 -1.34 -8.55 -0.68
CA MET A 16 -1.33 -7.14 -0.28
C MET A 16 -2.42 -6.33 -1.01
N ALA A 17 -2.69 -6.65 -2.27
CA ALA A 17 -3.79 -6.01 -2.98
C ALA A 17 -5.15 -6.36 -2.36
N GLN A 18 -5.35 -7.61 -1.93
CA GLN A 18 -6.56 -7.99 -1.19
C GLN A 18 -6.67 -7.30 0.17
N HIS A 19 -5.57 -7.10 0.88
CA HIS A 19 -5.55 -6.33 2.13
C HIS A 19 -6.04 -4.89 1.90
N LEU A 20 -5.47 -4.21 0.90
CA LEU A 20 -5.90 -2.85 0.53
C LEU A 20 -7.39 -2.78 0.14
N ILE A 21 -7.85 -3.69 -0.73
CA ILE A 21 -9.26 -3.74 -1.15
C ILE A 21 -10.18 -3.91 0.07
N ARG A 22 -9.84 -4.84 0.97
CA ARG A 22 -10.63 -5.10 2.19
C ARG A 22 -10.58 -3.94 3.18
N ALA A 23 -9.46 -3.22 3.26
CA ALA A 23 -9.30 -2.02 4.07
C ALA A 23 -10.01 -0.78 3.48
N GLY A 24 -10.65 -0.91 2.31
CA GLY A 24 -11.43 0.15 1.66
C GLY A 24 -10.71 0.89 0.54
N TYR A 25 -9.59 0.35 0.05
CA TYR A 25 -8.73 0.96 -0.98
C TYR A 25 -8.68 0.08 -2.23
N PRO A 26 -9.72 0.14 -3.10
CA PRO A 26 -9.86 -0.81 -4.20
C PRO A 26 -8.94 -0.56 -5.39
N ASP A 27 -8.31 0.61 -5.49
CA ASP A 27 -7.48 1.00 -6.63
C ASP A 27 -6.39 2.02 -6.26
N ILE A 28 -5.49 2.34 -7.20
CA ILE A 28 -4.38 3.28 -6.99
C ILE A 28 -4.90 4.69 -6.63
N GLN A 29 -6.03 5.14 -7.19
CA GLN A 29 -6.54 6.47 -6.92
C GLN A 29 -7.06 6.59 -5.48
N SER A 30 -7.65 5.53 -4.94
CA SER A 30 -8.10 5.49 -3.54
C SER A 30 -6.98 5.66 -2.52
N LEU A 31 -5.71 5.43 -2.91
CA LEU A 31 -4.53 5.62 -2.07
C LEU A 31 -4.01 7.06 -2.06
N LYS A 32 -4.44 7.92 -3.00
CA LYS A 32 -3.99 9.32 -3.04
C LYS A 32 -4.46 10.06 -1.79
N LYS A 33 -3.59 10.92 -1.24
CA LYS A 33 -3.86 11.75 -0.05
C LYS A 33 -4.19 10.96 1.22
N GLN A 34 -3.95 9.65 1.23
CA GLN A 34 -4.14 8.82 2.42
C GLN A 34 -2.91 8.91 3.32
N VAL A 35 -3.12 8.75 4.62
CA VAL A 35 -2.03 8.58 5.58
C VAL A 35 -1.70 7.08 5.65
N PRO A 36 -0.46 6.64 5.33
CA PRO A 36 -0.09 5.23 5.33
C PRO A 36 -0.37 4.50 6.65
N GLU A 37 -0.17 5.19 7.77
CA GLU A 37 -0.45 4.69 9.12
C GLU A 37 -1.95 4.40 9.31
N GLU A 38 -2.84 5.21 8.73
CA GLU A 38 -4.28 4.95 8.79
C GLU A 38 -4.69 3.75 7.94
N ILE A 39 -4.06 3.56 6.77
CA ILE A 39 -4.25 2.36 5.94
C ILE A 39 -3.84 1.11 6.74
N TYR A 40 -2.68 1.15 7.39
CA TYR A 40 -2.19 0.06 8.24
C TYR A 40 -3.17 -0.26 9.38
N LEU A 41 -3.66 0.78 10.09
CA LEU A 41 -4.61 0.59 11.17
C LEU A 41 -5.92 -0.05 10.67
N ARG A 42 -6.42 0.36 9.50
CA ARG A 42 -7.60 -0.26 8.88
C ARG A 42 -7.35 -1.71 8.49
N ASP A 43 -6.18 -2.02 7.94
CA ASP A 43 -5.82 -3.40 7.60
C ASP A 43 -5.79 -4.29 8.85
N CYS A 44 -5.20 -3.82 9.95
CA CYS A 44 -5.23 -4.50 11.24
C CYS A 44 -6.66 -4.72 11.76
N MET A 45 -7.53 -3.71 11.67
CA MET A 45 -8.93 -3.82 12.08
C MET A 45 -9.68 -4.87 11.25
N VAL A 46 -9.51 -4.86 9.93
CA VAL A 46 -10.22 -5.79 9.03
C VAL A 46 -9.69 -7.22 9.13
N GLN A 47 -8.42 -7.41 9.46
CA GLN A 47 -7.85 -8.72 9.74
C GLN A 47 -8.08 -9.21 11.17
N GLU A 48 -8.68 -8.37 12.03
CA GLU A 48 -8.91 -8.65 13.46
C GLU A 48 -7.61 -9.03 14.21
N LYS A 49 -6.47 -8.51 13.74
CA LYS A 49 -5.15 -8.79 14.32
C LYS A 49 -4.15 -7.70 13.93
N ASN A 50 -3.06 -7.62 14.68
CA ASN A 50 -1.91 -6.83 14.26
C ASN A 50 -1.21 -7.52 13.08
N VAL A 51 -1.12 -6.80 11.96
CA VAL A 51 -0.36 -7.21 10.78
C VAL A 51 1.12 -6.91 11.03
N ASP A 52 2.03 -7.63 10.39
CA ASP A 52 3.45 -7.32 10.47
C ASP A 52 3.73 -5.88 10.00
N LEU A 53 4.64 -5.19 10.69
CA LEU A 53 4.96 -3.78 10.41
C LEU A 53 5.53 -3.57 8.99
N CYS A 54 6.03 -4.63 8.33
CA CYS A 54 6.44 -4.53 6.92
C CYS A 54 5.29 -4.14 5.99
N ALA A 55 4.03 -4.41 6.36
CA ALA A 55 2.85 -3.95 5.62
C ALA A 55 2.76 -2.43 5.60
N LEU A 56 3.06 -1.75 6.72
CA LEU A 56 3.10 -0.28 6.77
C LEU A 56 4.10 0.28 5.75
N TYR A 57 5.26 -0.35 5.59
CA TYR A 57 6.28 0.12 4.65
C TYR A 57 5.82 -0.04 3.19
N VAL A 58 5.08 -1.11 2.90
CA VAL A 58 4.41 -1.30 1.61
C VAL A 58 3.36 -0.20 1.39
N TYR A 59 2.58 0.15 2.40
CA TYR A 59 1.56 1.21 2.30
C TYR A 59 2.17 2.60 2.09
N ARG A 60 3.30 2.91 2.74
CA ARG A 60 4.05 4.17 2.50
C ARG A 60 4.51 4.28 1.05
N LEU A 61 5.11 3.20 0.53
CA LEU A 61 5.48 3.12 -0.88
C LEU A 61 4.24 3.30 -1.79
N ALA A 62 3.15 2.62 -1.47
CA ALA A 62 1.92 2.62 -2.27
C ALA A 62 1.26 3.99 -2.35
N VAL A 63 1.17 4.71 -1.22
CA VAL A 63 0.67 6.09 -1.17
C VAL A 63 1.58 7.01 -1.99
N TYR A 64 2.91 6.93 -1.80
CA TYR A 64 3.83 7.75 -2.58
C TYR A 64 3.69 7.48 -4.08
N TYR A 65 3.65 6.21 -4.48
CA TYR A 65 3.44 5.81 -5.86
C TYR A 65 2.16 6.40 -6.44
N ALA A 66 1.06 6.34 -5.68
CA ALA A 66 -0.21 6.91 -6.08
C ALA A 66 -0.13 8.43 -6.23
N GLU A 67 0.48 9.15 -5.28
CA GLU A 67 0.62 10.61 -5.31
C GLU A 67 1.53 11.11 -6.44
N ASN A 68 2.49 10.29 -6.88
CA ASN A 68 3.48 10.66 -7.88
C ASN A 68 3.22 10.03 -9.25
N ASP A 69 1.94 9.76 -9.56
CA ASP A 69 1.45 9.23 -10.83
C ASP A 69 2.24 8.00 -11.32
N GLY A 70 2.50 7.09 -10.38
CA GLY A 70 3.16 5.82 -10.63
C GLY A 70 4.69 5.86 -10.67
N LYS A 71 5.30 6.92 -10.12
CA LYS A 71 6.76 7.05 -10.04
C LYS A 71 7.25 6.87 -8.61
N LEU A 72 8.37 6.15 -8.46
CA LEU A 72 9.12 6.04 -7.21
C LEU A 72 10.46 6.79 -7.33
N PRO A 73 11.03 7.28 -6.21
CA PRO A 73 12.37 7.84 -6.21
C PRO A 73 13.40 6.77 -6.62
N SER A 74 14.44 7.13 -7.35
CA SER A 74 15.44 6.18 -7.87
C SER A 74 16.07 5.28 -6.80
N GLY A 75 16.29 5.79 -5.58
CA GLY A 75 16.81 5.03 -4.44
C GLY A 75 15.77 4.26 -3.61
N LYS A 76 14.46 4.44 -3.85
CA LYS A 76 13.37 3.90 -3.03
C LYS A 76 12.42 2.98 -3.82
N GLN A 77 12.99 2.02 -4.55
CA GLN A 77 12.23 1.10 -5.40
C GLN A 77 11.62 -0.09 -4.64
N ASN A 78 12.17 -0.43 -3.48
CA ASN A 78 11.72 -1.56 -2.68
C ASN A 78 11.01 -1.10 -1.41
N TRP A 79 10.00 -1.84 -0.95
CA TRP A 79 9.19 -1.49 0.24
C TRP A 79 10.04 -1.30 1.50
N TRP A 80 11.13 -2.06 1.68
CA TRP A 80 11.99 -1.93 2.86
C TRP A 80 12.76 -0.61 2.92
N ASN A 81 12.86 0.14 1.80
CA ASN A 81 13.46 1.47 1.79
C ASN A 81 12.56 2.53 2.46
N TRP A 82 11.31 2.18 2.80
CA TRP A 82 10.28 3.06 3.37
C TRP A 82 10.06 2.83 4.88
N LYS A 83 10.95 2.05 5.52
CA LYS A 83 10.85 1.68 6.94
C LYS A 83 10.91 2.87 7.92
N ASN A 84 11.63 3.93 7.55
CA ASN A 84 11.97 5.05 8.42
C ASN A 84 11.31 6.38 7.98
N ASP A 85 10.43 6.34 6.99
CA ASP A 85 9.66 7.51 6.55
C ASP A 85 8.53 7.83 7.55
#